data_AF-A0A381ZK99-F1
#
_entry.id   AF-A0A381ZK99-F1
#
_cell.length_a   1.000
_cell.length_b   1.000
_cell.length_c   1.000
_cell.angle_alpha   90.00
_cell.angle_beta   90.00
_cell.angle_gamma   90.00
#
_symmetry.space_group_name_H-M   'P 1'
#
loop_
_entity.id
_entity.type
_entity.pdbx_description
1 polymer ?
#
loop_
_entity_poly.entity_id
_entity_poly.type
_entity_poly.pdbx_seq_one_letter_code
_entity_poly.pdbx_strand_id
1 'polypeptide(L)' 'MASFESSIDTFENSDTLPAEIYTSEEFLDFERRALFDHEWLCVGLASEIPRPGDWFTKTVNGEPV' A
#
# COMPACT_ATOMS: atom_id res chain seq x y z
N MET A 1 14.47 0.41 13.81
CA MET A 1 14.54 -0.20 12.47
C MET A 1 15.85 -0.92 12.21
N ALA A 2 15.74 -2.22 11.93
CA ALA A 2 16.84 -3.02 11.39
C ALA A 2 17.15 -2.65 9.92
N SER A 3 18.31 -3.10 9.42
CA SER A 3 18.75 -2.87 8.04
C SER A 3 17.83 -3.54 7.02
N PHE A 4 17.68 -2.92 5.85
CA PHE A 4 16.98 -3.49 4.68
C PHE A 4 17.94 -4.14 3.67
N GLU A 5 19.26 -4.15 3.93
CA GLU A 5 20.27 -4.60 2.96
C GLU A 5 20.03 -6.03 2.46
N SER A 6 19.68 -6.96 3.36
CA SER A 6 19.34 -8.34 2.96
C SER A 6 18.08 -8.40 2.09
N SER A 7 17.08 -7.56 2.36
CA SER A 7 15.79 -7.59 1.66
C SER A 7 15.85 -7.09 0.22
N ILE A 8 16.95 -6.46 -0.19
CA ILE A 8 17.17 -5.97 -1.56
C ILE A 8 18.27 -6.74 -2.29
N ASP A 9 18.77 -7.84 -1.71
CA ASP A 9 19.73 -8.72 -2.36
C ASP A 9 19.06 -9.57 -3.45
N THR A 10 19.87 -10.34 -4.17
CA THR A 10 19.48 -11.40 -5.08
C THR A 10 18.50 -12.38 -4.44
N PHE A 11 17.58 -12.90 -5.27
CA PHE A 11 16.51 -13.81 -4.85
C PHE A 11 16.98 -15.02 -4.04
N GLU A 12 18.18 -15.53 -4.30
CA GLU A 12 18.75 -16.70 -3.59
C GLU A 12 19.18 -16.37 -2.16
N ASN A 13 19.51 -15.12 -1.87
CA ASN A 13 20.10 -14.68 -0.60
C ASN A 13 19.24 -13.67 0.16
N SER A 14 18.11 -13.24 -0.41
CA SER A 14 17.25 -12.21 0.18
C SER A 14 16.39 -12.75 1.31
N ASP A 15 16.37 -12.05 2.44
CA ASP A 15 15.35 -12.23 3.48
C ASP A 15 14.10 -11.39 3.21
N THR A 16 13.00 -11.72 3.89
CA THR A 16 11.83 -10.84 3.93
C THR A 16 12.15 -9.51 4.63
N LEU A 17 11.27 -8.52 4.48
CA LEU A 17 11.44 -7.23 5.12
C LEU A 17 11.51 -7.36 6.66
N PRO A 18 12.21 -6.44 7.34
CA PRO A 18 12.32 -6.45 8.80
C PRO A 18 10.96 -6.46 9.50
N ALA A 19 10.76 -7.34 10.49
CA ALA A 19 9.46 -7.53 11.13
C ALA A 19 8.79 -6.25 11.67
N GLU A 20 9.60 -5.29 12.13
CA GLU A 20 9.17 -4.00 12.68
C GLU A 20 8.30 -3.19 11.72
N ILE A 21 8.53 -3.30 10.40
CA ILE A 21 7.80 -2.50 9.40
C ILE A 21 6.32 -2.88 9.32
N TYR A 22 5.99 -4.14 9.62
CA TYR A 22 4.62 -4.64 9.54
C TYR A 22 3.75 -4.21 10.71
N THR A 23 4.36 -3.68 11.77
CA THR A 23 3.67 -3.31 13.02
C THR A 23 3.90 -1.86 13.43
N SER A 24 4.84 -1.15 12.81
CA SER A 24 5.18 0.22 13.16
C SER A 24 4.20 1.22 12.54
N GLU A 25 3.52 1.99 13.38
CA GLU A 25 2.66 3.09 12.93
C GLU A 25 3.48 4.19 12.21
N GLU A 26 4.69 4.48 12.70
CA GLU A 26 5.58 5.48 12.10
C GLU A 26 5.99 5.07 10.68
N PHE A 27 6.26 3.79 10.45
CA PHE A 27 6.62 3.29 9.13
C PHE A 27 5.43 3.29 8.18
N LEU A 28 4.24 2.91 8.67
CA LEU A 28 3.02 3.02 7.89
C LEU A 28 2.81 4.47 7.42
N ASP A 29 2.94 5.45 8.29
CA ASP A 29 2.81 6.88 7.91
C ASP A 29 3.88 7.35 6.94
N PHE A 30 5.06 6.71 6.93
CA PHE A 30 6.05 6.90 5.87
C PHE A 30 5.59 6.30 4.54
N GLU A 31 5.13 5.04 4.51
CA GLU A 31 4.65 4.38 3.29
C GLU A 31 3.48 5.13 2.66
N ARG A 32 2.57 5.67 3.48
CA ARG A 32 1.46 6.53 3.02
C ARG A 32 1.95 7.68 2.16
N ARG A 33 2.93 8.44 2.67
CA ARG A 33 3.48 9.62 2.01
C ARG A 33 4.42 9.31 0.87
N ALA A 34 5.19 8.23 0.97
CA ALA A 34 6.25 7.91 0.02
C ALA A 34 5.77 7.04 -1.14
N LEU A 35 4.72 6.24 -0.93
CA LEU A 35 4.22 5.26 -1.89
C LEU A 35 2.74 5.50 -2.23
N PHE A 36 1.85 5.42 -1.25
CA PHE A 36 0.41 5.41 -1.54
C PHE A 36 -0.13 6.74 -2.11
N ASP A 37 0.48 7.87 -1.77
CA ASP A 37 0.14 9.20 -2.32
C ASP A 37 0.66 9.43 -3.75
N HIS A 38 1.48 8.52 -4.27
CA HIS A 38 2.18 8.69 -5.54
C HIS A 38 1.89 7.59 -6.56
N GLU A 39 1.16 6.55 -6.18
CA GLU A 39 0.88 5.38 -7.01
C GLU A 39 -0.59 5.26 -7.41
N TRP A 40 -0.85 4.54 -8.51
CA TRP A 40 -2.20 4.25 -8.95
C TRP A 40 -2.85 3.16 -8.09
N LEU A 41 -3.93 3.51 -7.40
CA LEU A 41 -4.67 2.60 -6.52
C LEU A 41 -5.95 2.12 -7.18
N CYS A 42 -6.12 0.80 -7.30
CA CYS A 42 -7.36 0.20 -7.78
C CYS A 42 -8.44 0.30 -6.70
N VAL A 43 -9.44 1.15 -6.91
CA VAL A 43 -10.52 1.40 -5.93
C VAL A 43 -11.74 0.50 -6.08
N GLY A 44 -11.86 -0.21 -7.20
CA GLY A 44 -12.94 -1.15 -7.45
C GLY A 44 -12.97 -1.64 -8.89
N LEU A 45 -13.93 -2.52 -9.16
CA LEU A 45 -14.16 -3.14 -10.45
C LEU A 45 -15.28 -2.42 -11.20
N ALA A 46 -15.18 -2.37 -12.52
CA ALA A 46 -16.23 -1.78 -13.37
C ALA A 46 -17.60 -2.46 -13.19
N SER A 47 -17.62 -3.75 -12.82
CA SER A 47 -18.86 -4.49 -12.54
C SER A 47 -19.61 -4.01 -11.30
N GLU A 48 -18.97 -3.25 -10.40
CA GLU A 48 -19.62 -2.65 -9.22
C GLU A 48 -20.52 -1.45 -9.60
N ILE A 49 -20.36 -0.89 -10.79
CA ILE A 49 -21.15 0.26 -11.31
C ILE A 49 -21.74 -0.02 -12.70
N PRO A 50 -22.61 -1.04 -12.84
CA PRO A 50 -23.06 -1.52 -14.15
C PRO A 50 -23.97 -0.55 -14.90
N ARG A 51 -24.61 0.41 -14.22
CA ARG A 51 -25.61 1.31 -14.81
C ARG A 51 -25.28 2.78 -14.53
N PRO A 52 -25.74 3.71 -15.40
CA PRO A 52 -25.62 5.13 -15.14
C PRO A 52 -26.26 5.52 -13.80
N GLY A 53 -25.51 6.23 -12.97
CA GLY A 53 -25.95 6.66 -11.64
C GLY A 53 -25.62 5.68 -10.51
N ASP A 54 -25.14 4.47 -10.80
CA ASP A 54 -24.55 3.62 -9.78
C ASP A 54 -23.20 4.23 -9.35
N TRP A 55 -22.98 4.39 -8.05
CA TRP A 55 -21.74 4.89 -7.47
C TRP A 55 -21.47 4.18 -6.13
N PHE A 56 -20.21 4.15 -5.73
CA PHE A 56 -19.79 3.72 -4.40
C PHE A 56 -18.64 4.62 -3.95
N THR A 57 -18.36 4.61 -2.66
CA THR A 57 -17.18 5.28 -2.09
C THR A 57 -16.22 4.27 -1.50
N LYS A 58 -14.95 4.67 -1.39
CA LYS A 58 -13.92 3.94 -0.65
C LYS A 58 -13.13 4.93 0.20
N THR A 59 -12.63 4.48 1.35
CA THR A 59 -11.60 5.22 2.06
C THR A 59 -10.25 4.69 1.62
N VAL A 60 -9.46 5.52 0.96
CA VAL A 60 -8.14 5.20 0.45
C VAL A 60 -7.14 6.10 1.14
N ASN A 61 -6.13 5.50 1.78
CA ASN A 61 -5.14 6.23 2.56
C ASN A 61 -5.70 7.22 3.60
N GLY A 62 -6.85 6.91 4.20
CA GLY A 62 -7.53 7.80 5.16
C GLY A 62 -8.42 8.87 4.54
N GLU A 63 -8.46 8.97 3.21
CA GLU A 63 -9.29 9.94 2.48
C GLU A 63 -10.48 9.25 1.79
N PRO A 64 -11.70 9.79 1.90
CA PRO A 64 -12.85 9.26 1.17
C PRO A 64 -12.81 9.70 -0.31
N VAL A 65 -12.99 8.73 -1.21
CA VAL A 65 -13.10 8.91 -2.67
C VAL A 65 -14.38 8.28 -3.21
#